data_AF-A0A2G1WIZ2-F1
#
_entry.id   AF-A0A2G1WIZ2-F1
#
_cell.length_a   1.000
_cell.length_b   1.000
_cell.length_c   1.000
_cell.angle_alpha   90.00
_cell.angle_beta   90.00
_cell.angle_gamma   90.00
#
_symmetry.space_group_name_H-M   'P 1'
#
loop_
_entity.id
_entity.type
_entity.pdbx_description
1 polymer ?
#
loop_
_entity_poly.entity_id
_entity_poly.type
_entity_poly.pdbx_seq_one_letter_code
_entity_poly.pdbx_strand_id
1 'polypeptide(L)'
;MTKPLKASGFLGLATMMVVGLYQFTLLAGGNAVPGWMIGGHAHLGVISILAIVMGFAVPVIGVTGRLRTAVTGMFIAGQWGIPGVVWIGEGAELPFLMPTAFLWGICLIVSMLIMLYATLTQDSSGIGGEATGVTPADD
;
A
#
# COMPACT_ATOMS: atom_id res chain seq x y z
N MET A 1 -12.70 9.34 -5.24
CA MET A 1 -11.46 8.97 -5.98
C MET A 1 -10.37 8.41 -5.04
N THR A 2 -9.75 7.26 -5.37
CA THR A 2 -8.62 6.61 -4.64
C THR A 2 -7.30 6.72 -5.43
N LYS A 3 -7.21 7.70 -6.33
CA LYS A 3 -6.00 8.05 -7.08
C LYS A 3 -4.73 8.15 -6.21
N PRO A 4 -4.74 8.77 -5.02
CA PRO A 4 -3.52 8.87 -4.20
C PRO A 4 -2.99 7.52 -3.72
N LEU A 5 -3.86 6.55 -3.41
CA LEU A 5 -3.44 5.22 -2.97
C LEU A 5 -2.74 4.45 -4.10
N LYS A 6 -3.35 4.49 -5.29
CA LYS A 6 -2.78 3.87 -6.48
C LYS A 6 -1.45 4.52 -6.87
N ALA A 7 -1.40 5.86 -6.86
CA ALA A 7 -0.19 6.60 -7.15
C ALA A 7 0.93 6.28 -6.14
N SER A 8 0.61 6.24 -4.84
CA SER A 8 1.56 5.84 -3.79
C SER A 8 2.06 4.41 -3.98
N GLY A 9 1.17 3.48 -4.34
CA GLY A 9 1.54 2.11 -4.64
C GLY A 9 2.47 1.98 -5.85
N PHE A 10 2.14 2.62 -6.97
CA PHE A 10 3.02 2.62 -8.15
C PHE A 10 4.37 3.30 -7.87
N LEU A 11 4.36 4.42 -7.15
CA LEU A 11 5.59 5.09 -6.73
C LEU A 11 6.45 4.17 -5.86
N GLY A 12 5.83 3.48 -4.90
CA GLY A 12 6.54 2.53 -4.06
C GLY A 12 7.13 1.36 -4.86
N LEU A 13 6.39 0.77 -5.80
CA LEU A 13 6.92 -0.24 -6.70
C LEU A 13 8.12 0.27 -7.52
N ALA A 14 8.04 1.49 -8.05
CA ALA A 14 9.15 2.10 -8.77
C ALA A 14 10.38 2.28 -7.85
N THR A 15 10.19 2.76 -6.61
CA THR A 15 11.26 2.85 -5.62
C THR A 15 11.87 1.48 -5.31
N MET A 16 11.05 0.45 -5.17
CA MET A 16 11.50 -0.93 -4.97
C MET A 16 12.35 -1.42 -6.15
N MET A 17 11.97 -1.13 -7.40
CA MET A 17 12.78 -1.47 -8.58
C MET A 17 14.15 -0.78 -8.54
N VAL A 18 14.20 0.51 -8.19
CA VAL A 18 15.45 1.25 -8.04
C VAL A 18 16.35 0.62 -6.96
N VAL A 19 15.78 0.31 -5.79
CA VAL A 19 16.54 -0.32 -4.69
C VAL A 19 17.01 -1.72 -5.10
N GLY A 20 16.18 -2.50 -5.77
CA GLY A 20 16.54 -3.83 -6.26
C GLY A 20 17.69 -3.79 -7.27
N LEU A 21 17.68 -2.83 -8.19
CA LEU A 21 18.79 -2.62 -9.12
C LEU A 21 20.09 -2.24 -8.39
N TYR A 22 20.01 -1.40 -7.35
CA TYR A 22 21.18 -1.05 -6.54
C TYR A 22 21.70 -2.23 -5.70
N GLN A 23 20.83 -3.07 -5.15
CA GLN A 23 21.24 -4.33 -4.51
C GLN A 23 21.98 -5.24 -5.50
N PHE A 24 21.47 -5.32 -6.74
CA PHE A 24 22.12 -6.08 -7.80
C PHE A 24 23.52 -5.53 -8.15
N THR A 25 23.71 -4.21 -8.23
CA THR A 25 25.03 -3.65 -8.52
C THR A 25 26.05 -3.93 -7.41
N LEU A 26 25.63 -3.95 -6.15
CA LEU A 26 26.49 -4.33 -5.03
C LEU A 26 26.92 -5.80 -5.12
N LEU A 27 25.96 -6.70 -5.36
CA LEU A 27 26.22 -8.13 -5.53
C LEU A 27 27.15 -8.40 -6.72
N ALA A 28 26.90 -7.74 -7.85
CA ALA A 28 27.75 -7.84 -9.04
C ALA A 28 29.16 -7.30 -8.80
N GLY A 29 29.31 -6.30 -7.92
CA GLY A 29 30.60 -5.78 -7.46
C GLY A 29 31.30 -6.62 -6.40
N GLY A 30 30.75 -7.79 -6.02
CA GLY A 30 31.31 -8.69 -5.00
C GLY A 30 31.06 -8.26 -3.56
N ASN A 31 30.22 -7.24 -3.32
CA ASN A 31 29.88 -6.77 -1.98
C ASN A 31 28.58 -7.41 -1.49
N ALA A 32 28.51 -7.72 -0.19
CA ALA A 32 27.27 -8.18 0.43
C ALA A 32 26.26 -7.03 0.53
N VAL A 33 24.96 -7.36 0.38
CA VAL A 33 23.86 -6.41 0.54
C VAL A 33 23.58 -6.20 2.03
N PRO A 34 23.60 -4.95 2.54
CA PRO A 34 23.26 -4.68 3.93
C PRO A 34 21.83 -5.10 4.30
N GLY A 35 21.65 -5.63 5.51
CA GLY A 35 20.36 -6.16 5.99
C GLY A 35 19.22 -5.14 5.99
N TRP A 36 19.49 -3.89 6.38
CA TRP A 36 18.52 -2.79 6.37
C TRP A 36 17.97 -2.51 4.97
N MET A 37 18.79 -2.70 3.94
CA MET A 37 18.39 -2.48 2.56
C MET A 37 17.48 -3.60 2.06
N ILE A 38 17.77 -4.84 2.46
CA ILE A 38 16.91 -6.02 2.19
C ILE A 38 15.57 -5.86 2.91
N GLY A 39 15.62 -5.52 4.20
CA GLY A 39 14.44 -5.35 5.04
C GLY A 39 13.48 -4.29 4.50
N GLY A 40 14.00 -3.10 4.18
CA GLY A 40 13.16 -2.03 3.63
C GLY A 40 12.66 -2.32 2.21
N HIS A 41 13.46 -2.95 1.34
CA HIS A 41 13.02 -3.37 0.01
C HIS A 41 11.83 -4.34 0.07
N ALA A 42 11.92 -5.36 0.94
CA ALA A 42 10.88 -6.37 1.08
C ALA A 42 9.56 -5.78 1.59
N HIS A 43 9.62 -4.96 2.65
CA HIS A 43 8.43 -4.31 3.21
C HIS A 43 7.79 -3.34 2.21
N LEU A 44 8.60 -2.52 1.54
CA LEU A 44 8.10 -1.55 0.58
C LEU A 44 7.41 -2.26 -0.59
N GLY A 45 7.98 -3.34 -1.09
CA GLY A 45 7.40 -4.13 -2.18
C GLY A 45 6.00 -4.66 -1.85
N VAL A 46 5.86 -5.41 -0.76
CA VAL A 46 4.56 -6.01 -0.38
C VAL A 46 3.51 -4.95 -0.05
N ILE A 47 3.87 -3.90 0.70
CA ILE A 47 2.91 -2.88 1.13
C ILE A 47 2.47 -2.01 -0.06
N SER A 48 3.33 -1.82 -1.07
CA SER A 48 2.99 -1.06 -2.28
C SER A 48 2.00 -1.81 -3.19
N ILE A 49 2.12 -3.13 -3.29
CA ILE A 49 1.12 -3.95 -3.98
C ILE A 49 -0.22 -3.82 -3.26
N LEU A 50 -0.22 -3.96 -1.93
CA LEU A 50 -1.41 -3.77 -1.12
C LEU A 50 -2.01 -2.35 -1.28
N ALA A 51 -1.19 -1.30 -1.42
CA ALA A 51 -1.68 0.06 -1.70
C ALA A 51 -2.45 0.14 -3.02
N ILE A 52 -1.97 -0.53 -4.07
CA ILE A 52 -2.66 -0.58 -5.36
C ILE A 52 -3.98 -1.33 -5.22
N VAL A 53 -3.94 -2.54 -4.65
CA VAL A 53 -5.13 -3.38 -4.40
C VAL A 53 -6.16 -2.59 -3.59
N MET A 54 -5.73 -1.92 -2.55
CA MET A 54 -6.58 -1.10 -1.71
C MET A 54 -7.16 0.11 -2.44
N GLY A 55 -6.40 0.67 -3.38
CA GLY A 55 -6.88 1.72 -4.28
C GLY A 55 -8.04 1.25 -5.17
N PHE A 56 -8.13 -0.04 -5.48
CA PHE A 56 -9.25 -0.64 -6.20
C PHE A 56 -10.37 -1.11 -5.26
N ALA A 57 -10.05 -1.66 -4.10
CA ALA A 57 -11.04 -2.23 -3.19
C ALA A 57 -11.88 -1.18 -2.43
N VAL A 58 -11.27 -0.07 -1.99
CA VAL A 58 -11.97 1.02 -1.27
C VAL A 58 -13.24 1.53 -1.99
N PRO A 59 -13.22 1.86 -3.30
CA PRO A 59 -14.44 2.27 -3.99
C PRO A 59 -15.44 1.13 -4.20
N VAL A 60 -14.98 -0.12 -4.37
CA VAL A 60 -15.85 -1.28 -4.59
C VAL A 60 -16.65 -1.64 -3.33
N ILE A 61 -16.00 -1.55 -2.16
CA ILE A 61 -16.63 -1.87 -0.86
C ILE A 61 -17.56 -0.74 -0.38
N GLY A 62 -17.60 0.40 -1.09
CA GLY A 62 -18.47 1.52 -0.71
C GLY A 62 -17.92 2.40 0.43
N VAL A 63 -16.60 2.37 0.66
CA VAL A 63 -15.94 3.22 1.66
C VAL A 63 -15.86 4.66 1.14
N THR A 64 -16.61 5.56 1.75
CA THR A 64 -16.77 6.95 1.30
C THR A 64 -16.47 7.98 2.40
N GLY A 65 -16.52 9.26 2.04
CA GLY A 65 -16.38 10.38 2.98
C GLY A 65 -15.10 10.35 3.83
N ARG A 66 -15.25 10.61 5.14
CA ARG A 66 -14.14 10.70 6.10
C ARG A 66 -13.41 9.37 6.29
N LEU A 67 -14.14 8.26 6.22
CA LEU A 67 -13.56 6.91 6.41
C LEU A 67 -12.57 6.59 5.29
N ARG A 68 -12.94 6.93 4.05
CA ARG A 68 -12.05 6.82 2.89
C ARG A 68 -10.76 7.62 3.08
N THR A 69 -10.88 8.87 3.53
CA THR A 69 -9.72 9.74 3.74
C THR A 69 -8.82 9.19 4.85
N ALA A 70 -9.40 8.69 5.94
CA ALA A 70 -8.67 8.07 7.03
C ALA A 70 -7.89 6.84 6.58
N VAL A 71 -8.55 5.86 5.93
CA VAL A 71 -7.90 4.66 5.38
C VAL A 71 -6.80 5.05 4.39
N THR A 72 -7.09 6.01 3.51
CA THR A 72 -6.12 6.43 2.49
C THR A 72 -4.88 7.05 3.12
N GLY A 73 -5.07 7.98 4.05
CA GLY A 73 -3.96 8.68 4.71
C GLY A 73 -3.15 7.74 5.60
N MET A 74 -3.81 6.96 6.45
CA MET A 74 -3.15 6.01 7.35
C MET A 74 -2.40 4.92 6.58
N PHE A 75 -2.96 4.40 5.49
CA PHE A 75 -2.29 3.38 4.69
C PHE A 75 -1.06 3.93 3.97
N ILE A 76 -1.15 5.12 3.35
CA ILE A 76 0.01 5.77 2.70
C ILE A 76 1.09 6.09 3.74
N ALA A 77 0.71 6.65 4.88
CA ALA A 77 1.63 6.97 5.96
C ALA A 77 2.36 5.71 6.45
N GLY A 78 1.63 4.62 6.67
CA GLY A 78 2.21 3.33 7.05
C GLY A 78 3.11 2.71 5.98
N GLN A 79 2.69 2.79 4.70
CA GLN A 79 3.43 2.27 3.55
C GLN A 79 4.82 2.87 3.44
N TRP A 80 4.96 4.17 3.65
CA TRP A 80 6.25 4.86 3.58
C TRP A 80 6.98 4.88 4.91
N GLY A 81 6.26 4.92 6.02
CA GLY A 81 6.81 4.98 7.37
C GLY A 81 7.61 3.74 7.75
N ILE A 82 7.11 2.53 7.47
CA ILE A 82 7.81 1.29 7.85
C ILE A 82 9.16 1.14 7.09
N PRO A 83 9.21 1.19 5.75
CA PRO A 83 10.48 1.13 5.03
C PRO A 83 11.39 2.31 5.36
N GLY A 84 10.82 3.51 5.56
CA GLY A 84 11.57 4.69 5.95
C GLY A 84 12.28 4.53 7.28
N VAL A 85 11.63 3.96 8.29
CA VAL A 85 12.26 3.67 9.59
C VAL A 85 13.35 2.61 9.46
N VAL A 86 13.17 1.58 8.64
CA VAL A 86 14.23 0.58 8.43
C VAL A 86 15.43 1.22 7.74
N TRP A 87 15.23 1.98 6.67
CA TRP A 87 16.33 2.59 5.93
C TRP A 87 17.05 3.70 6.70
N ILE A 88 16.32 4.55 7.42
CA ILE A 88 16.91 5.68 8.15
C ILE A 88 17.34 5.25 9.56
N GLY A 89 16.51 4.48 10.26
CA GLY A 89 16.78 4.03 11.62
C GLY A 89 17.92 3.01 11.67
N GLU A 90 17.87 1.95 10.87
CA GLU A 90 18.96 0.96 10.84
C GLU A 90 20.10 1.41 9.93
N GLY A 91 19.81 2.00 8.78
CA GLY A 91 20.84 2.41 7.81
C GLY A 91 21.65 3.63 8.23
N ALA A 92 21.10 4.56 9.01
CA ALA A 92 21.82 5.73 9.55
C ALA A 92 22.09 5.63 11.07
N GLU A 93 21.89 4.44 11.66
CA GLU A 93 22.14 4.16 13.09
C GLU A 93 21.42 5.12 14.04
N LEU A 94 20.14 5.41 13.76
CA LEU A 94 19.28 6.29 14.56
C LEU A 94 18.26 5.47 15.38
N PRO A 95 18.65 4.91 16.54
CA PRO A 95 17.84 3.95 17.29
C PRO A 95 16.53 4.52 17.83
N PHE A 96 16.43 5.84 18.01
CA PHE A 96 15.19 6.49 18.47
C PHE A 96 14.05 6.43 17.44
N LEU A 97 14.34 6.13 16.17
CA LEU A 97 13.33 5.96 15.13
C LEU A 97 12.68 4.57 15.17
N MET A 98 13.35 3.56 15.72
CA MET A 98 12.84 2.18 15.75
C MET A 98 11.47 2.05 16.44
N PRO A 99 11.20 2.69 17.59
CA PRO A 99 9.88 2.68 18.20
C PRO A 99 8.78 3.28 17.32
N THR A 100 9.13 4.22 16.42
CA THR A 100 8.14 4.83 15.52
C THR A 100 7.62 3.84 14.47
N ALA A 101 8.32 2.73 14.22
CA ALA A 101 7.79 1.63 13.41
C ALA A 101 6.45 1.11 13.95
N PHE A 102 6.25 1.08 15.27
CA PHE A 102 4.97 0.70 15.86
C PHE A 102 3.85 1.68 15.49
N LEU A 103 4.14 2.99 15.45
CA LEU A 103 3.15 3.99 15.04
C LEU A 103 2.70 3.76 13.59
N TRP A 104 3.66 3.60 12.67
CA TRP A 104 3.35 3.34 11.26
C TRP A 104 2.65 2.00 11.06
N GLY A 105 3.03 0.98 11.83
CA GLY A 105 2.38 -0.33 11.85
C GLY A 105 0.94 -0.24 12.33
N ILE A 106 0.67 0.52 13.39
CA ILE A 106 -0.69 0.78 13.87
C ILE A 106 -1.52 1.48 12.80
N CYS A 107 -0.96 2.43 12.04
CA CYS A 107 -1.68 3.04 10.91
C CYS A 107 -2.10 2.00 9.86
N LEU A 108 -1.24 1.04 9.52
CA LEU A 108 -1.58 -0.06 8.60
C LEU A 108 -2.65 -0.98 9.19
N ILE A 109 -2.49 -1.38 10.45
CA ILE A 109 -3.43 -2.26 11.16
C ILE A 109 -4.81 -1.62 11.20
N VAL A 110 -4.91 -0.37 11.66
CA VAL A 110 -6.19 0.35 11.74
C VAL A 110 -6.82 0.51 10.36
N SER A 111 -6.03 0.81 9.32
CA SER A 111 -6.53 0.87 7.94
C SER A 111 -7.15 -0.46 7.49
N MET A 112 -6.48 -1.59 7.77
CA MET A 112 -6.98 -2.91 7.42
C MET A 112 -8.21 -3.30 8.25
N LEU A 113 -8.26 -2.96 9.54
CA LEU A 113 -9.41 -3.22 10.39
C LEU A 113 -10.64 -2.41 9.94
N ILE A 114 -10.46 -1.17 9.52
CA ILE A 114 -11.55 -0.36 8.94
C ILE A 114 -12.07 -1.02 7.67
N MET A 115 -11.17 -1.51 6.82
CA MET A 115 -11.57 -2.19 5.58
C MET A 115 -12.25 -3.52 5.83
N LEU A 116 -11.82 -4.27 6.83
CA LEU A 116 -12.50 -5.48 7.30
C LEU A 116 -13.91 -5.13 7.79
N TYR A 117 -14.05 -4.15 8.67
CA TYR A 117 -15.34 -3.67 9.15
C TYR A 117 -16.26 -3.25 8.00
N ALA A 118 -15.74 -2.47 7.05
CA ALA A 118 -16.48 -2.06 5.87
C ALA A 118 -16.93 -3.26 5.02
N THR A 119 -16.06 -4.25 4.84
CA THR A 119 -16.37 -5.48 4.08
C THR A 119 -17.48 -6.30 4.75
N LEU A 120 -17.52 -6.31 6.09
CA LEU A 120 -18.52 -7.07 6.85
C LEU A 120 -19.87 -6.35 6.98
N THR A 121 -19.89 -5.01 6.89
CA THR A 121 -21.08 -4.20 7.20
C THR A 121 -21.70 -3.49 6.01
N GLN A 122 -20.96 -3.32 4.92
CA GLN A 122 -21.47 -2.66 3.72
C GLN A 122 -21.91 -3.72 2.70
N ASP A 123 -23.19 -3.67 2.31
CA ASP A 123 -23.65 -4.42 1.14
C ASP A 123 -22.96 -3.83 -0.10
N SER A 124 -22.31 -4.70 -0.87
CA SER A 124 -21.64 -4.34 -2.11
C SER A 124 -22.68 -3.78 -3.08
N SER A 125 -22.85 -2.47 -3.07
CA SER A 125 -23.79 -1.78 -3.95
C SER A 125 -23.25 -1.84 -5.38
N GLY A 126 -23.63 -2.89 -6.11
CA GLY A 126 -23.66 -2.94 -7.57
C GLY A 126 -22.40 -3.42 -8.29
N ILE A 127 -22.24 -4.74 -8.43
CA ILE A 127 -21.64 -5.38 -9.63
C ILE A 127 -22.72 -6.23 -10.33
N GLY A 128 -23.95 -5.71 -10.42
CA GLY A 128 -25.08 -6.50 -10.94
C GLY A 128 -26.32 -5.70 -11.37
N GLY A 129 -26.18 -4.42 -11.71
CA GLY A 129 -27.31 -3.59 -12.15
C GLY A 129 -26.93 -2.69 -13.31
N GLU A 130 -27.57 -2.93 -14.46
CA GLU A 130 -27.65 -2.06 -15.65
C GLU A 130 -26.41 -1.92 -16.53
N ALA A 131 -26.32 -2.79 -17.55
CA ALA A 131 -26.37 -2.38 -18.97
C ALA A 131 -26.20 -3.57 -19.92
N THR A 132 -27.29 -4.26 -20.27
CA THR A 132 -27.54 -4.79 -21.63
C THR A 132 -29.04 -5.02 -21.76
N GLY A 133 -29.80 -3.94 -21.99
CA GLY A 133 -31.09 -4.07 -22.64
C GLY A 133 -30.84 -4.55 -24.07
N VAL A 134 -30.89 -5.87 -24.28
CA VAL A 134 -31.05 -6.41 -25.63
C VAL A 134 -32.49 -6.10 -26.02
N THR A 135 -32.69 -5.06 -26.82
CA THR A 135 -33.95 -4.85 -27.51
C THR A 135 -34.14 -6.03 -28.47
N PRO A 136 -35.24 -6.80 -28.39
CA PRO A 136 -35.56 -7.77 -29.43
C PRO A 136 -35.73 -7.01 -30.75
N ALA A 137 -35.02 -7.45 -31.79
CA ALA A 137 -35.31 -6.99 -33.14
C ALA A 137 -36.60 -7.70 -33.58
N ASP A 138 -37.71 -6.98 -33.52
CA ASP A 138 -38.90 -7.31 -34.30
C ASP A 138 -38.77 -6.62 -35.67
N ASP A 139 -39.06 -7.39 -36.73
CA ASP A 139 -38.97 -7.15 -38.19
C ASP A 139 -37.68 -7.58 -38.92
#